data_AF-A0A3D2SUR9-F1
#
_entry.id   AF-A0A3D2SUR9-F1
#
_cell.length_a   1.000
_cell.length_b   1.000
_cell.length_c   1.000
_cell.angle_alpha   90.00
_cell.angle_beta   90.00
_cell.angle_gamma   90.00
#
_symmetry.space_group_name_H-M   'P 1'
#
loop_
_entity.id
_entity.type
_entity.pdbx_description
1 polymer ?
#
loop_
_entity_poly.entity_id
_entity_poly.type
_entity_poly.pdbx_seq_one_letter_code
_entity_poly.pdbx_strand_id
1 'polypeptide(L)'
;MADDKQNKENLGKIEPEKKTAEQIAAEKMAQALQGQMQGEQGKQQKLRRNLLDRTGDILTADEEIPLSKHIQLFAIAAFFFSFIVWASFAELDEVTRGQGKVIPSKEVQILQNLEGGIVEEILTWEGEEVKEGQVLMRLRDVSAASDFASNKTRSLALRASIARLEAEAEGDSSVTFSEEIIREVPDSVEEERRSFRANKRRLEDQRQILESQLR
;
A
#
# COMPACT_ATOMS: atom_id res chain seq x y z
N MET A 1 23.49 84.42 -93.21
CA MET A 1 23.46 85.43 -92.13
C MET A 1 23.98 84.72 -90.88
N ALA A 2 25.29 84.46 -90.86
CA ALA A 2 26.36 85.28 -90.23
C ALA A 2 26.27 85.10 -88.70
N ASP A 3 27.29 84.68 -87.96
CA ASP A 3 28.75 84.73 -88.08
C ASP A 3 29.24 83.65 -87.09
N ASP A 4 29.98 82.62 -87.49
CA ASP A 4 31.42 82.64 -87.69
C ASP A 4 32.21 83.02 -86.41
N LYS A 5 33.17 82.15 -86.13
CA LYS A 5 34.54 82.53 -85.78
C LYS A 5 34.90 82.83 -84.31
N GLN A 6 35.87 82.00 -83.89
CA GLN A 6 37.01 82.29 -82.99
C GLN A 6 36.73 82.16 -81.49
N ASN A 7 36.93 80.98 -80.90
CA ASN A 7 38.24 80.47 -80.49
C ASN A 7 39.49 81.05 -81.21
N LYS A 8 40.18 81.98 -80.55
CA LYS A 8 41.63 82.18 -80.71
C LYS A 8 42.26 82.64 -79.40
N GLU A 9 43.30 81.89 -79.03
CA GLU A 9 44.55 82.41 -78.47
C GLU A 9 44.48 83.15 -77.12
N ASN A 10 44.91 82.48 -76.05
CA ASN A 10 46.34 82.49 -75.72
C ASN A 10 46.64 81.65 -74.48
N LEU A 11 47.55 80.70 -74.68
CA LEU A 11 48.30 80.06 -73.63
C LEU A 11 49.43 80.99 -73.17
N GLY A 12 49.65 81.04 -71.86
CA GLY A 12 51.01 81.07 -71.32
C GLY A 12 51.40 82.34 -70.57
N LYS A 13 51.26 82.30 -69.24
CA LYS A 13 52.44 82.23 -68.37
C LYS A 13 52.04 81.84 -66.95
N ILE A 14 52.66 80.75 -66.52
CA ILE A 14 52.45 80.06 -65.24
C ILE A 14 53.54 80.58 -64.30
N GLU A 15 53.15 81.12 -63.16
CA GLU A 15 54.00 81.28 -61.98
C GLU A 15 53.51 80.25 -60.95
N PRO A 16 54.31 79.25 -60.54
CA PRO A 16 53.80 78.17 -59.70
C PRO A 16 53.78 78.59 -58.22
N GLU A 17 52.59 78.83 -57.67
CA GLU A 17 52.38 78.85 -56.22
C GLU A 17 52.70 77.45 -55.64
N LYS A 18 53.67 77.42 -54.73
CA LYS A 18 54.03 76.22 -53.97
C LYS A 18 52.92 75.91 -52.96
N LYS A 19 52.11 74.87 -53.21
CA LYS A 19 51.14 74.34 -52.24
C LYS A 19 51.83 74.00 -50.91
N THR A 20 51.35 74.54 -49.79
CA THR A 20 51.84 74.26 -48.43
C THR A 20 51.59 72.79 -48.05
N ALA A 21 52.45 72.20 -47.21
CA ALA A 21 52.40 70.78 -46.84
C ALA A 21 51.01 70.29 -46.34
N GLU A 22 50.21 71.16 -45.70
CA GLU A 22 48.84 70.85 -45.30
C GLU A 22 47.89 70.62 -46.47
N GLN A 23 48.03 71.35 -47.59
CA GLN A 23 47.17 71.18 -48.77
C GLN A 23 47.45 69.84 -49.48
N ILE A 24 48.71 69.42 -49.52
CA ILE A 24 49.10 68.11 -50.09
C ILE A 24 48.60 66.97 -49.21
N ALA A 25 48.62 67.13 -47.88
CA ALA A 25 48.07 66.15 -46.94
C ALA A 25 46.54 66.06 -47.03
N ALA A 26 45.84 67.20 -47.14
CA ALA A 26 44.40 67.25 -47.32
C ALA A 26 43.96 66.64 -48.67
N GLU A 27 44.70 66.91 -49.76
CA GLU A 27 44.42 66.36 -51.09
C GLU A 27 44.67 64.83 -51.13
N LYS A 28 45.74 64.35 -50.47
CA LYS A 28 45.99 62.90 -50.31
C LYS A 28 44.97 62.21 -49.40
N MET A 29 44.53 62.85 -48.31
CA MET A 29 43.45 62.32 -47.47
C MET A 29 42.12 62.30 -48.22
N ALA A 30 41.79 63.33 -48.99
CA ALA A 30 40.61 63.36 -49.84
C ALA A 30 40.65 62.26 -50.92
N GLN A 31 41.82 62.01 -51.53
CA GLN A 31 42.03 60.89 -52.46
C GLN A 31 41.93 59.52 -51.76
N ALA A 32 42.49 59.37 -50.56
CA ALA A 32 42.41 58.12 -49.79
C ALA A 32 40.96 57.81 -49.36
N LEU A 33 40.22 58.83 -48.93
CA LEU A 33 38.79 58.72 -48.62
C LEU A 33 37.95 58.44 -49.87
N GLN A 34 38.27 59.05 -51.02
CA GLN A 34 37.61 58.71 -52.29
C GLN A 34 37.85 57.25 -52.69
N GLY A 35 39.08 56.73 -52.52
CA GLY A 35 39.40 55.34 -52.79
C GLY A 35 38.67 54.35 -51.86
N GLN A 36 38.55 54.68 -50.57
CA GLN A 36 37.78 53.87 -49.62
C GLN A 36 36.27 53.90 -49.89
N MET A 37 35.72 55.07 -50.22
CA MET A 37 34.30 55.24 -50.58
C MET A 37 33.94 54.46 -51.85
N GLN A 38 34.83 54.41 -52.86
CA GLN A 38 34.61 53.61 -54.07
C GLN A 38 34.64 52.09 -53.80
N GLY A 39 35.54 51.63 -52.92
CA GLY A 39 35.61 50.22 -52.52
C GLY A 39 34.37 49.73 -51.78
N GLU A 40 33.82 50.55 -50.88
CA GLU A 40 32.57 50.24 -50.18
C GLU A 40 31.35 50.29 -51.11
N GLN A 41 31.30 51.24 -52.05
CA GLN A 41 30.23 51.31 -53.04
C GLN A 41 30.21 50.07 -53.96
N GLY A 42 31.36 49.56 -54.42
CA GLY A 42 31.42 48.33 -55.21
C GLY A 42 30.96 47.08 -54.44
N LYS A 43 31.24 47.03 -53.13
CA LYS A 43 30.78 45.94 -52.24
C LYS A 43 29.27 46.02 -52.01
N GLN A 44 28.75 47.23 -51.74
CA GLN A 44 27.31 47.52 -51.63
C GLN A 44 26.55 47.21 -52.92
N GLN A 45 27.14 47.51 -54.08
CA GLN A 45 26.53 47.24 -55.38
C GLN A 45 26.50 45.73 -55.69
N LYS A 46 27.55 44.97 -55.33
CA LYS A 46 27.54 43.50 -55.41
C LYS A 46 26.55 42.87 -54.44
N LEU A 47 26.44 43.39 -53.21
CA LEU A 47 25.45 42.96 -52.22
C LEU A 47 24.03 43.22 -52.73
N ARG A 48 23.75 44.42 -53.25
CA ARG A 48 22.45 44.75 -53.85
C ARG A 48 22.13 43.86 -55.04
N ARG A 49 23.08 43.62 -55.95
CA ARG A 49 22.86 42.74 -57.10
C ARG A 49 22.57 41.31 -56.67
N ASN A 50 23.31 40.78 -55.70
CA ASN A 50 23.06 39.44 -55.16
C ASN A 50 21.69 39.34 -54.44
N LEU A 51 21.29 40.39 -53.72
CA LEU A 51 19.98 40.43 -53.07
C LEU A 51 18.83 40.53 -54.08
N LEU A 52 19.00 41.31 -55.16
CA LEU A 52 18.03 41.44 -56.25
C LEU A 52 17.87 40.12 -57.02
N ASP A 53 18.98 39.43 -57.34
CA ASP A 53 18.92 38.12 -57.99
C ASP A 53 18.27 37.07 -57.07
N ARG A 54 18.64 37.04 -55.77
CA ARG A 54 17.99 36.15 -54.80
C ARG A 54 16.51 36.45 -54.61
N THR A 55 16.09 37.72 -54.67
CA THR A 55 14.67 38.08 -54.51
C THR A 55 13.85 37.83 -55.78
N GLY A 56 14.49 37.84 -56.96
CA GLY A 56 13.92 37.32 -58.19
C GLY A 56 13.52 35.86 -58.03
N ASP A 57 14.45 34.99 -57.64
CA ASP A 57 14.21 33.53 -57.53
C ASP A 57 13.04 33.14 -56.59
N ILE A 58 12.82 33.88 -55.51
CA ILE A 58 11.69 33.61 -54.57
C ILE A 58 10.34 34.18 -55.06
N LEU A 59 10.34 35.17 -55.95
CA LEU A 59 9.11 35.83 -56.44
C LEU A 59 8.69 35.34 -57.83
N THR A 60 9.63 34.86 -58.65
CA THR A 60 9.37 34.20 -59.94
C THR A 60 9.41 32.69 -59.85
N ALA A 61 9.07 32.12 -58.69
CA ALA A 61 8.68 30.71 -58.57
C ALA A 61 7.29 30.46 -59.23
N ASP A 62 7.11 30.98 -60.45
CA ASP A 62 6.14 30.53 -61.44
C ASP A 62 6.87 29.62 -62.44
N GLU A 63 7.75 28.78 -61.90
CA GLU A 63 8.32 27.64 -62.61
C GLU A 63 7.23 26.57 -62.54
N GLU A 64 6.55 26.33 -63.66
CA GLU A 64 5.50 25.32 -63.83
C GLU A 64 5.81 24.11 -62.94
N ILE A 65 5.09 23.99 -61.82
CA ILE A 65 5.43 22.98 -60.81
C ILE A 65 5.26 21.64 -61.53
N PRO A 66 6.35 20.88 -61.76
CA PRO A 66 6.25 19.65 -62.52
C PRO A 66 5.26 18.74 -61.79
N LEU A 67 4.37 18.07 -62.53
CA LEU A 67 3.28 17.25 -61.95
C LEU A 67 3.79 16.31 -60.83
N SER A 68 5.05 15.87 -60.93
CA SER A 68 5.80 15.13 -59.92
C SER A 68 5.88 15.77 -58.53
N LYS A 69 6.02 17.10 -58.40
CA LYS A 69 6.05 17.81 -57.12
C LYS A 69 4.66 17.89 -56.47
N HIS A 70 3.59 18.02 -57.27
CA HIS A 70 2.23 17.91 -56.76
C HIS A 70 1.95 16.49 -56.25
N ILE A 71 2.40 15.47 -56.99
CA ILE A 71 2.31 14.07 -56.57
C ILE A 71 3.04 13.85 -55.24
N GLN A 72 4.22 14.44 -55.05
CA GLN A 72 4.95 14.37 -53.77
C GLN A 72 4.18 15.03 -52.62
N LEU A 73 3.59 16.20 -52.84
CA LEU A 73 2.80 16.89 -51.82
C LEU A 73 1.52 16.10 -51.47
N PHE A 74 0.83 15.56 -52.47
CA PHE A 74 -0.33 14.70 -52.25
C PHE A 74 0.04 13.39 -51.55
N ALA A 75 1.19 12.78 -51.87
CA ALA A 75 1.66 11.56 -51.22
C ALA A 75 1.93 11.80 -49.73
N ILE A 76 2.56 12.93 -49.37
CA ILE A 76 2.78 13.33 -47.98
C ILE A 76 1.45 13.58 -47.28
N ALA A 77 0.54 14.33 -47.90
CA ALA A 77 -0.78 14.60 -47.35
C ALA A 77 -1.59 13.30 -47.13
N ALA A 78 -1.57 12.39 -48.09
CA ALA A 78 -2.22 11.09 -48.01
C ALA A 78 -1.62 10.21 -46.92
N PHE A 79 -0.30 10.24 -46.71
CA PHE A 79 0.36 9.51 -45.64
C PHE A 79 -0.12 9.98 -44.26
N PHE A 80 -0.12 11.29 -44.01
CA PHE A 80 -0.62 11.82 -42.74
C PHE A 80 -2.12 11.57 -42.55
N PHE A 81 -2.91 11.70 -43.62
CA PHE A 81 -4.34 11.39 -43.57
C PHE A 81 -4.58 9.92 -43.20
N SER A 82 -3.88 8.99 -43.86
CA SER A 82 -3.97 7.56 -43.56
C SER A 82 -3.50 7.24 -42.14
N PHE A 83 -2.46 7.91 -41.64
CA PHE A 83 -1.96 7.72 -40.29
C PHE A 83 -2.98 8.17 -39.24
N ILE A 84 -3.64 9.32 -39.44
CA ILE A 84 -4.69 9.83 -38.54
C ILE A 84 -5.89 8.89 -38.53
N VAL A 85 -6.33 8.43 -39.72
CA VAL A 85 -7.43 7.47 -39.83
C VAL A 85 -7.08 6.19 -39.06
N TRP A 86 -5.90 5.62 -39.26
CA TRP A 86 -5.46 4.43 -38.53
C TRP A 86 -5.39 4.68 -37.01
N ALA A 87 -4.80 5.79 -36.57
CA ALA A 87 -4.68 6.12 -35.15
C ALA A 87 -6.05 6.33 -34.48
N SER A 88 -7.07 6.79 -35.22
CA SER A 88 -8.44 6.91 -34.70
C SER A 88 -9.12 5.57 -34.44
N PHE A 89 -8.70 4.49 -35.11
CA PHE A 89 -9.20 3.13 -34.88
C PHE A 89 -8.28 2.30 -33.99
N ALA A 90 -7.07 2.78 -33.71
CA ALA A 90 -6.13 2.09 -32.86
C ALA A 90 -6.58 2.21 -31.40
N GLU A 91 -7.19 1.15 -30.88
CA GLU A 91 -7.47 1.00 -29.45
C GLU A 91 -6.12 0.79 -28.73
N LEU A 92 -5.73 1.78 -27.93
CA LEU A 92 -4.56 1.65 -27.06
C LEU A 92 -5.00 0.92 -25.80
N ASP A 93 -4.69 -0.37 -25.72
CA ASP A 93 -4.92 -1.18 -24.52
C ASP A 93 -4.02 -0.67 -23.38
N GLU A 94 -4.53 0.26 -22.58
CA GLU A 94 -3.90 0.66 -21.34
C GLU A 94 -4.15 -0.44 -20.29
N VAL A 95 -3.21 -1.37 -20.18
CA VAL A 95 -3.23 -2.37 -19.11
C VAL A 95 -2.71 -1.71 -17.83
N THR A 96 -3.57 -0.95 -17.14
CA THR A 96 -3.29 -0.46 -15.79
C THR A 96 -3.25 -1.66 -14.84
N ARG A 97 -2.04 -2.12 -14.49
CA ARG A 97 -1.85 -3.14 -13.46
C ARG A 97 -2.09 -2.53 -12.08
N GLY A 98 -3.35 -2.53 -11.63
CA GLY A 98 -3.68 -2.25 -10.24
C GLY A 98 -3.31 -3.43 -9.36
N GLN A 99 -2.46 -3.23 -8.34
CA GLN A 99 -2.24 -4.24 -7.31
C GLN A 99 -3.46 -4.28 -6.38
N GLY A 100 -4.42 -5.16 -6.69
CA GLY A 100 -5.54 -5.44 -5.80
C GLY A 100 -5.10 -6.37 -4.68
N LYS A 101 -5.07 -5.88 -3.44
CA LYS A 101 -4.93 -6.75 -2.26
C LYS A 101 -6.33 -7.18 -1.82
N VAL A 102 -6.64 -8.48 -1.92
CA VAL A 102 -7.85 -9.04 -1.35
C VAL A 102 -7.68 -9.04 0.17
N ILE A 103 -8.34 -8.09 0.84
CA ILE A 103 -8.38 -8.03 2.30
C ILE A 103 -9.72 -8.62 2.72
N PRO A 104 -9.74 -9.67 3.56
CA PRO A 104 -10.99 -10.22 4.07
C PRO A 104 -11.78 -9.12 4.81
N SER A 105 -13.11 -9.09 4.61
CA SER A 105 -13.99 -8.06 5.18
C SER A 105 -14.09 -8.11 6.71
N LYS A 106 -13.63 -9.21 7.33
CA LYS A 106 -13.62 -9.43 8.77
C LYS A 106 -12.22 -9.82 9.25
N GLU A 107 -11.88 -9.31 10.44
CA GLU A 107 -10.65 -9.64 11.14
C GLU A 107 -10.59 -11.12 11.50
N VAL A 108 -9.41 -11.74 11.35
CA VAL A 108 -9.18 -13.14 11.73
C VAL A 108 -9.40 -13.27 13.24
N GLN A 109 -10.49 -13.94 13.63
CA GLN A 109 -10.80 -14.19 15.03
C GLN A 109 -9.94 -15.36 15.53
N ILE A 110 -8.99 -15.06 16.41
CA ILE A 110 -8.17 -16.09 17.06
C ILE A 110 -8.99 -16.64 18.24
N LEU A 111 -9.61 -17.80 18.06
CA LEU A 111 -10.36 -18.48 19.12
C LEU A 111 -9.38 -19.24 20.01
N GLN A 112 -9.02 -18.65 21.16
CA GLN A 112 -8.19 -19.30 22.17
C GLN A 112 -9.07 -19.87 23.29
N ASN A 113 -8.85 -21.14 23.65
CA ASN A 113 -9.50 -21.72 24.81
C ASN A 113 -8.86 -21.18 26.11
N LEU A 114 -9.68 -20.62 26.99
CA LEU A 114 -9.27 -20.07 28.29
C LEU A 114 -9.09 -21.14 29.37
N GLU A 115 -9.66 -22.33 29.17
CA GLU A 115 -9.80 -23.33 30.25
C GLU A 115 -8.80 -24.50 30.20
N GLY A 116 -7.91 -24.56 29.20
CA GLY A 116 -6.83 -25.56 29.16
C GLY A 116 -7.31 -27.02 29.30
N GLY A 117 -7.89 -27.59 28.24
CA GLY A 117 -8.24 -29.02 28.15
C GLY A 117 -7.47 -29.73 27.03
N ILE A 118 -7.44 -31.06 27.05
CA ILE A 118 -6.85 -31.85 25.94
C ILE A 118 -7.84 -31.84 24.78
N VAL A 119 -7.37 -31.56 23.56
CA VAL A 119 -8.20 -31.64 22.35
C VAL A 119 -8.64 -33.08 22.16
N GLU A 120 -9.95 -33.32 22.25
CA GLU A 120 -10.54 -34.64 22.04
C GLU A 120 -10.82 -34.87 20.56
N GLU A 121 -11.46 -33.89 19.92
CA GLU A 121 -11.91 -34.00 18.54
C GLU A 121 -12.04 -32.62 17.90
N ILE A 122 -11.56 -32.50 16.65
CA ILE A 122 -11.75 -31.33 15.80
C ILE A 122 -12.87 -31.70 14.82
N LEU A 123 -13.97 -30.94 14.84
CA LEU A 123 -15.20 -31.24 14.11
C LEU A 123 -15.31 -30.47 12.78
N THR A 124 -14.24 -29.79 12.36
CA THR A 124 -14.24 -28.91 11.18
C THR A 124 -12.95 -29.06 10.38
N TRP A 125 -13.02 -28.76 9.09
CA TRP A 125 -11.89 -28.79 8.16
C TRP A 125 -11.46 -27.39 7.74
N GLU A 126 -10.20 -27.24 7.32
CA GLU A 126 -9.70 -25.97 6.79
C GLU A 126 -10.51 -25.52 5.56
N GLY A 127 -11.09 -24.32 5.63
CA GLY A 127 -11.91 -23.74 4.55
C GLY A 127 -13.42 -24.05 4.63
N GLU A 128 -13.87 -24.73 5.69
CA GLU A 128 -15.30 -24.95 5.93
C GLU A 128 -16.01 -23.66 6.37
N GLU A 129 -17.20 -23.40 5.80
CA GLU A 129 -18.03 -22.26 6.19
C GLU A 129 -18.79 -22.58 7.49
N VAL A 130 -18.47 -21.86 8.56
CA VAL A 130 -19.02 -22.11 9.90
C VAL A 130 -20.10 -21.10 10.26
N LYS A 131 -21.15 -21.57 10.94
CA LYS A 131 -22.23 -20.73 11.45
C LYS A 131 -22.00 -20.35 12.92
N GLU A 132 -22.59 -19.24 13.35
CA GLU A 132 -22.57 -18.85 14.75
C GLU A 132 -23.18 -19.95 15.64
N GLY A 133 -22.45 -20.34 16.69
CA GLY A 133 -22.84 -21.43 17.59
C GLY A 133 -22.50 -22.84 17.11
N GLN A 134 -21.88 -23.01 15.94
CA GLN A 134 -21.38 -24.31 15.50
C GLN A 134 -20.21 -24.78 16.36
N VAL A 135 -20.29 -26.01 16.87
CA VAL A 135 -19.21 -26.60 17.67
C VAL A 135 -18.05 -26.93 16.74
N LEU A 136 -16.91 -26.26 16.96
CA LEU A 136 -15.72 -26.44 16.13
C LEU A 136 -14.78 -27.51 16.68
N MET A 137 -14.69 -27.61 18.00
CA MET A 137 -13.75 -28.48 18.70
C MET A 137 -14.37 -28.93 20.01
N ARG A 138 -14.15 -30.20 20.36
CA ARG A 138 -14.49 -30.75 21.66
C ARG A 138 -13.21 -30.91 22.47
N LEU A 139 -13.19 -30.30 23.64
CA LEU A 139 -12.10 -30.48 24.60
C LEU A 139 -12.56 -31.43 25.70
N ARG A 140 -11.70 -32.37 26.06
CA ARG A 140 -11.92 -33.24 27.21
C ARG A 140 -11.15 -32.69 28.39
N ASP A 141 -11.88 -32.29 29.42
CA ASP A 141 -11.30 -32.08 30.73
C ASP A 141 -11.38 -33.39 31.53
N VAL A 142 -10.25 -34.08 31.63
CA VAL A 142 -10.12 -35.30 32.44
C VAL A 142 -10.06 -34.96 33.93
N SER A 143 -9.65 -33.73 34.30
CA SER A 143 -9.56 -33.27 35.69
C SER A 143 -10.96 -33.07 36.28
N ALA A 144 -11.86 -32.38 35.57
CA ALA A 144 -13.20 -32.07 36.09
C ALA A 144 -14.01 -33.31 36.51
N ALA A 145 -13.92 -34.42 35.75
CA ALA A 145 -14.63 -35.65 36.08
C ALA A 145 -14.04 -36.33 37.34
N SER A 146 -12.72 -36.34 37.47
CA SER A 146 -12.03 -36.90 38.65
C SER A 146 -12.30 -36.06 39.90
N ASP A 147 -12.25 -34.73 39.76
CA ASP A 147 -12.52 -33.80 40.85
C ASP A 147 -13.98 -33.88 41.30
N PHE A 148 -14.92 -34.01 40.36
CA PHE A 148 -16.33 -34.22 40.69
C PHE A 148 -16.55 -35.54 41.45
N ALA A 149 -15.96 -36.64 40.98
CA ALA A 149 -16.08 -37.93 41.64
C ALA A 149 -15.50 -37.90 43.07
N SER A 150 -14.29 -37.33 43.23
CA SER A 150 -13.64 -37.19 44.54
C SER A 150 -14.47 -36.32 45.50
N ASN A 151 -14.97 -35.17 45.02
CA ASN A 151 -15.81 -34.28 45.82
C ASN A 151 -17.15 -34.91 46.18
N LYS A 152 -17.78 -35.67 45.28
CA LYS A 152 -19.02 -36.41 45.54
C LYS A 152 -18.80 -37.43 46.65
N THR A 153 -17.76 -38.26 46.54
CA THR A 153 -17.40 -39.25 47.58
C THR A 153 -17.17 -38.58 48.93
N ARG A 154 -16.41 -37.47 48.95
CA ARG A 154 -16.16 -36.71 50.19
C ARG A 154 -17.44 -36.12 50.79
N SER A 155 -18.34 -35.59 49.96
CA SER A 155 -19.63 -35.06 50.40
C SER A 155 -20.50 -36.14 51.03
N LEU A 156 -20.58 -37.32 50.40
CA LEU A 156 -21.35 -38.44 50.92
C LEU A 156 -20.77 -38.99 52.23
N ALA A 157 -19.44 -39.09 52.35
CA ALA A 157 -18.79 -39.47 53.60
C ALA A 157 -19.12 -38.49 54.74
N LEU A 158 -19.07 -37.18 54.48
CA LEU A 158 -19.45 -36.16 55.48
C LEU A 158 -20.92 -36.26 55.89
N ARG A 159 -21.83 -36.56 54.95
CA ARG A 159 -23.25 -36.80 55.27
C ARG A 159 -23.43 -38.04 56.14
N ALA A 160 -22.63 -39.08 55.94
CA ALA A 160 -22.62 -40.24 56.83
C ALA A 160 -22.17 -39.85 58.25
N SER A 161 -21.10 -39.06 58.37
CA SER A 161 -20.64 -38.56 59.68
C SER A 161 -21.71 -37.71 60.38
N ILE A 162 -22.43 -36.86 59.63
CA ILE A 162 -23.54 -36.06 60.17
C ILE A 162 -24.65 -36.97 60.70
N ALA A 163 -25.11 -37.95 59.91
CA ALA A 163 -26.15 -38.88 60.34
C ALA A 163 -25.75 -39.66 61.61
N ARG A 164 -24.46 -40.02 61.73
CA ARG A 164 -23.95 -40.62 62.98
C ARG A 164 -24.05 -39.65 64.15
N LEU A 165 -23.55 -38.43 63.98
CA LEU A 165 -23.53 -37.42 65.05
C LEU A 165 -24.93 -37.02 65.50
N GLU A 166 -25.89 -36.94 64.58
CA GLU A 166 -27.30 -36.72 64.88
C GLU A 166 -27.86 -37.87 65.73
N ALA A 167 -27.65 -39.12 65.32
CA ALA A 167 -28.06 -40.29 66.10
C ALA A 167 -27.38 -40.36 67.49
N GLU A 168 -26.11 -39.96 67.61
CA GLU A 168 -25.42 -39.88 68.89
C GLU A 168 -26.00 -38.77 69.79
N ALA A 169 -26.34 -37.61 69.21
CA ALA A 169 -26.90 -36.47 69.93
C ALA A 169 -28.34 -36.73 70.42
N GLU A 170 -29.14 -37.42 69.61
CA GLU A 170 -30.52 -37.80 69.98
C GLU A 170 -30.57 -39.01 70.92
N GLY A 171 -29.45 -39.72 71.11
CA GLY A 171 -29.36 -40.90 71.97
C GLY A 171 -29.97 -42.15 71.35
N ASP A 172 -29.99 -42.22 70.02
CA ASP A 172 -30.70 -43.23 69.26
C ASP A 172 -30.15 -44.65 69.47
N SER A 173 -31.02 -45.64 69.22
CA SER A 173 -30.65 -47.05 69.32
C SER A 173 -29.65 -47.48 68.25
N SER A 174 -29.80 -46.93 67.03
CA SER A 174 -29.03 -47.25 65.83
C SER A 174 -28.94 -46.06 64.88
N VAL A 175 -27.82 -45.92 64.17
CA VAL A 175 -27.68 -44.94 63.08
C VAL A 175 -28.29 -45.49 61.78
N THR A 176 -29.13 -44.67 61.12
CA THR A 176 -29.73 -44.97 59.81
C THR A 176 -29.09 -44.09 58.74
N PHE A 177 -28.68 -44.69 57.63
CA PHE A 177 -28.14 -43.97 56.48
C PHE A 177 -29.10 -44.10 55.30
N SER A 178 -29.13 -43.10 54.42
CA SER A 178 -29.90 -43.19 53.18
C SER A 178 -29.30 -44.23 52.23
N GLU A 179 -30.15 -44.83 51.39
CA GLU A 179 -29.75 -45.87 50.42
C GLU A 179 -28.64 -45.40 49.47
N GLU A 180 -28.66 -44.12 49.10
CA GLU A 180 -27.63 -43.49 48.28
C GLU A 180 -26.23 -43.58 48.92
N ILE A 181 -26.13 -43.27 50.22
CA ILE A 181 -24.86 -43.28 50.95
C ILE A 181 -24.35 -44.71 51.11
N ILE A 182 -25.24 -45.66 51.41
CA ILE A 182 -24.89 -47.08 51.57
C ILE A 182 -24.30 -47.65 50.28
N ARG A 183 -24.87 -47.26 49.13
CA ARG A 183 -24.45 -47.77 47.82
C ARG A 183 -23.17 -47.13 47.31
N GLU A 184 -23.01 -45.82 47.49
CA GLU A 184 -21.90 -45.05 46.89
C GLU A 184 -20.65 -45.04 47.77
N VAL A 185 -20.79 -45.07 49.11
CA VAL A 185 -19.67 -45.03 50.07
C VAL A 185 -19.79 -46.10 51.16
N PRO A 186 -19.85 -47.41 50.80
CA PRO A 186 -20.10 -48.50 51.75
C PRO A 186 -19.04 -48.59 52.85
N ASP A 187 -17.77 -48.32 52.52
CA ASP A 187 -16.66 -48.38 53.47
C ASP A 187 -16.81 -47.32 54.56
N SER A 188 -17.11 -46.07 54.18
CA SER A 188 -17.34 -44.98 55.13
C SER A 188 -18.56 -45.26 56.02
N VAL A 189 -19.63 -45.84 55.47
CA VAL A 189 -20.81 -46.23 56.28
C VAL A 189 -20.44 -47.27 57.35
N GLU A 190 -19.65 -48.27 57.00
CA GLU A 190 -19.23 -49.30 57.95
C GLU A 190 -18.29 -48.74 59.01
N GLU A 191 -17.38 -47.84 58.64
CA GLU A 191 -16.54 -47.11 59.60
C GLU A 191 -17.38 -46.28 60.58
N GLU A 192 -18.37 -45.54 60.09
CA GLU A 192 -19.25 -44.73 60.94
C GLU A 192 -20.11 -45.61 61.85
N ARG A 193 -20.62 -46.75 61.38
CA ARG A 193 -21.34 -47.74 62.20
C ARG A 193 -20.45 -48.34 63.30
N ARG A 194 -19.18 -48.60 63.02
CA ARG A 194 -18.23 -49.09 64.03
C ARG A 194 -17.95 -48.01 65.07
N SER A 195 -17.73 -46.78 64.62
CA SER A 195 -17.51 -45.63 65.49
C SER A 195 -18.69 -45.39 66.44
N PHE A 196 -19.92 -45.38 65.90
CA PHE A 196 -21.16 -45.26 66.67
C PHE A 196 -21.27 -46.31 67.78
N ARG A 197 -21.07 -47.58 67.43
CA ARG A 197 -21.15 -48.69 68.39
C ARG A 197 -20.08 -48.59 69.48
N ALA A 198 -18.87 -48.17 69.13
CA ALA A 198 -17.80 -47.99 70.09
C ALA A 198 -18.07 -46.82 71.06
N ASN A 199 -18.56 -45.70 70.55
CA ASN A 199 -18.91 -44.53 71.36
C ASN A 199 -20.08 -44.83 72.30
N LYS A 200 -21.11 -45.52 71.80
CA LYS A 200 -22.26 -45.92 72.61
C LYS A 200 -21.87 -46.84 73.76
N ARG A 201 -21.07 -47.89 73.50
CA ARG A 201 -20.56 -48.78 74.55
C ARG A 201 -19.78 -48.02 75.62
N ARG A 202 -18.90 -47.10 75.19
CA ARG A 202 -18.12 -46.26 76.12
C ARG A 202 -19.03 -45.44 77.03
N LEU A 203 -20.10 -44.84 76.49
CA LEU A 203 -21.05 -44.05 77.28
C LEU A 203 -21.82 -44.93 78.29
N GLU A 204 -22.19 -46.14 77.86
CA GLU A 204 -22.89 -47.12 78.70
C GLU A 204 -22.01 -47.62 79.85
N ASP A 205 -20.74 -47.92 79.58
CA ASP A 205 -19.74 -48.31 80.58
C ASP A 205 -19.53 -47.21 81.62
N GLN A 206 -19.42 -45.94 81.17
CA GLN A 206 -19.30 -44.78 82.06
C GLN A 206 -20.53 -44.64 82.97
N ARG A 207 -21.73 -44.84 82.42
CA ARG A 207 -22.97 -44.78 83.20
C ARG A 207 -23.02 -45.87 84.28
N GLN A 208 -22.64 -47.11 83.93
CA GLN A 208 -22.61 -48.23 84.87
C GLN A 208 -21.62 -47.99 86.02
N ILE A 209 -20.43 -47.44 85.71
CA ILE A 209 -19.43 -47.10 86.74
C ILE A 209 -20.00 -46.05 87.70
N LEU A 210 -20.61 -44.98 87.19
CA LEU A 210 -21.21 -43.94 88.03
C LEU A 210 -22.36 -44.47 88.90
N GLU A 211 -23.22 -45.34 88.35
CA GLU A 211 -24.28 -46.00 89.11
C GLU A 211 -23.72 -46.90 90.23
N SER A 212 -22.60 -47.57 89.99
CA SER A 212 -21.95 -48.43 91.00
C SER A 212 -21.36 -47.65 92.18
N GLN A 213 -20.99 -46.38 91.99
CA GLN A 213 -20.46 -45.51 93.05
C GLN A 213 -21.56 -44.91 93.94
N LEU A 214 -22.81 -44.95 93.50
CA LEU A 214 -23.97 -44.41 94.22
C LEU A 214 -24.67 -45.44 95.13
N ARG A 215 -24.30 -46.73 95.04
CA ARG A 215 -24.78 -47.82 95.91
C ARG A 215 -23.80 -48.08 97.05
#